data_AF-A0A955X5P0-F1
#
_entry.id   AF-A0A955X5P0-F1
#
_cell.length_a   1.000
_cell.length_b   1.000
_cell.length_c   1.000
_cell.angle_alpha   90.00
_cell.angle_beta   90.00
_cell.angle_gamma   90.00
#
_symmetry.space_group_name_H-M   'P 1'
#
loop_
_entity.id
_entity.type
_entity.pdbx_description
1 polymer ?
#
loop_
_entity_poly.entity_id
_entity_poly.type
_entity_poly.pdbx_seq_one_letter_code
_entity_poly.pdbx_strand_id
1 'polypeptide(L)' 'QQFLVVASANPASFERYGMELPEGQWKEVFNSDAAAYGGDGVGNFGKTISGGFQALRIPAHGMLVFQRV' A
#
# COMPACT_ATOMS: atom_id res chain seq x y z
N GLN A 1 17.16 6.92 3.46
CA GLN A 1 16.11 5.92 3.12
C GLN A 1 14.96 6.65 2.46
N GLN A 2 14.28 6.03 1.50
CA GLN A 2 13.11 6.60 0.83
C GLN A 2 11.88 5.78 1.18
N PHE A 3 10.78 6.47 1.45
CA PHE A 3 9.48 5.87 1.77
C PHE A 3 8.40 6.46 0.88
N LEU A 4 7.48 5.60 0.46
CA LEU A 4 6.25 5.98 -0.19
C LEU A 4 5.11 5.73 0.80
N VAL A 5 4.27 6.74 1.00
CA VAL A 5 3.09 6.64 1.85
C VAL A 5 1.86 6.77 0.98
N VAL A 6 0.98 5.78 1.05
CA VAL A 6 -0.31 5.78 0.36
C VAL A 6 -1.40 5.68 1.41
N ALA A 7 -2.33 6.62 1.42
CA ALA A 7 -3.44 6.64 2.37
C ALA A 7 -4.79 6.84 1.64
N SER A 8 -5.83 6.24 2.17
CA SER A 8 -7.20 6.39 1.69
C SER A 8 -8.11 6.81 2.83
N ALA A 9 -8.82 7.91 2.64
CA ALA A 9 -9.90 8.33 3.53
C ALA A 9 -11.27 7.79 3.06
N ASN A 10 -11.29 6.89 2.07
CA ASN A 10 -12.54 6.32 1.58
C ASN A 10 -13.05 5.25 2.53
N PRO A 11 -14.39 5.10 2.67
CA PRO A 11 -14.98 4.09 3.54
C PRO A 11 -14.94 2.67 2.96
N ALA A 12 -14.60 2.53 1.68
CA ALA A 12 -14.44 1.24 1.03
C ALA A 12 -12.98 1.05 0.58
N SER A 13 -12.54 -0.21 0.55
CA SER A 13 -11.24 -0.59 0.02
C SER A 13 -11.22 -0.52 -1.51
N PHE A 14 -10.03 -0.39 -2.07
CA PHE A 14 -9.80 -0.56 -3.51
C PHE A 14 -8.99 -1.82 -3.76
N GLU A 15 -9.47 -2.68 -4.64
CA GLU A 15 -8.79 -3.93 -4.99
C GLU A 15 -7.75 -3.77 -6.12
N ARG A 16 -7.92 -2.75 -6.97
CA ARG A 16 -7.06 -2.47 -8.15
C ARG A 16 -6.98 -0.97 -8.41
N TYR A 17 -6.51 -0.20 -7.44
CA TYR A 17 -6.31 1.23 -7.62
C TYR A 17 -5.10 1.49 -8.50
N GLY A 18 -5.33 2.02 -9.70
CA GLY A 18 -4.25 2.41 -10.62
C GLY A 18 -3.54 3.67 -10.14
N MET A 19 -2.23 3.57 -9.92
CA MET A 19 -1.40 4.69 -9.46
C MET A 19 -0.02 4.63 -10.11
N GLU A 20 0.48 5.79 -10.55
CA GLU A 20 1.86 5.94 -11.00
C GLU A 20 2.78 6.03 -9.78
N LEU A 21 3.70 5.08 -9.64
CA LEU A 21 4.67 5.06 -8.56
C LEU A 21 6.04 5.56 -9.03
N PRO A 22 6.83 6.22 -8.16
CA PRO A 22 8.19 6.60 -8.51
C PRO A 22 9.03 5.38 -8.89
N GLU A 23 9.95 5.55 -9.84
CA GLU A 23 10.86 4.49 -10.28
C GLU A 23 11.61 3.82 -9.12
N GLY A 24 11.68 2.49 -9.16
CA GLY A 24 12.36 1.68 -8.14
C GLY A 24 11.63 0.40 -7.78
N GLN A 25 12.00 -0.18 -6.64
CA GLN A 25 11.36 -1.34 -6.03
C GLN A 25 10.93 -0.95 -4.62
N TRP A 26 9.66 -1.15 -4.30
CA TRP A 26 9.03 -0.64 -3.09
C TRP A 26 8.44 -1.80 -2.31
N LYS A 27 9.02 -2.15 -1.17
CA LYS A 27 8.51 -3.21 -0.29
C LYS A 27 7.49 -2.64 0.67
N GLU A 28 6.28 -3.20 0.72
CA GLU A 28 5.30 -2.84 1.76
C GLU A 28 5.87 -3.29 3.12
N VAL A 29 6.16 -2.32 3.98
CA VAL A 29 6.75 -2.53 5.32
C VAL A 29 5.76 -2.25 6.44
N PHE A 30 4.67 -1.53 6.13
CA PHE A 30 3.60 -1.28 7.09
C PHE A 30 2.25 -1.19 6.37
N ASN A 31 1.24 -1.74 7.02
CA ASN A 31 -0.17 -1.63 6.63
C ASN A 31 -0.99 -1.42 7.90
N SER A 32 -1.68 -0.27 8.01
CA SER A 32 -2.53 0.03 9.17
C SER A 32 -3.73 -0.89 9.30
N ASP A 33 -4.17 -1.51 8.19
CA ASP A 33 -5.30 -2.43 8.14
C ASP A 33 -4.88 -3.90 8.38
N ALA A 34 -3.62 -4.16 8.77
CA ALA A 34 -3.22 -5.51 9.14
C ALA A 34 -4.05 -6.02 10.34
N ALA A 35 -4.42 -7.30 10.32
CA ALA A 35 -5.19 -7.94 11.39
C ALA A 35 -4.52 -7.81 12.77
N ALA A 36 -3.19 -7.72 12.82
CA ALA A 36 -2.43 -7.48 14.05
C ALA A 36 -2.75 -6.13 14.73
N TYR A 37 -3.29 -5.17 13.96
CA TYR A 37 -3.73 -3.86 14.45
C TYR A 37 -5.26 -3.75 14.53
N GLY A 38 -6.00 -4.85 14.32
CA GLY A 38 -7.47 -4.88 14.33
C GLY A 38 -8.13 -4.49 13.01
N GLY A 39 -7.38 -4.41 11.91
CA GLY A 39 -7.93 -4.18 10.57
C GLY A 39 -8.39 -5.45 9.85
N ASP A 40 -8.95 -5.28 8.66
CA ASP A 40 -9.56 -6.36 7.86
C ASP A 40 -8.55 -7.14 7.00
N GLY A 41 -7.28 -6.73 7.02
CA GLY A 41 -6.18 -7.39 6.31
C GLY A 41 -6.06 -7.03 4.84
N VAL A 42 -6.66 -5.91 4.40
CA VAL A 42 -6.57 -5.44 3.01
C VAL A 42 -5.23 -4.75 2.78
N GLY A 43 -4.46 -5.23 1.80
CA GLY A 43 -3.19 -4.62 1.41
C GLY A 43 -2.44 -5.45 0.38
N ASN A 44 -1.13 -5.21 0.24
CA ASN A 44 -0.30 -5.87 -0.77
C ASN A 44 0.53 -7.03 -0.19
N PHE A 45 0.27 -7.42 1.06
CA PHE A 45 0.83 -8.61 1.74
C PHE A 45 2.35 -8.61 1.82
N GLY A 46 2.95 -7.44 2.09
CA GLY A 46 4.40 -7.33 2.20
C GLY A 46 5.16 -7.49 0.88
N LYS A 47 4.46 -7.47 -0.27
CA LYS A 47 5.08 -7.58 -1.59
C LYS A 47 5.99 -6.39 -1.88
N THR A 48 7.04 -6.67 -2.65
CA THR A 48 7.79 -5.65 -3.37
C THR A 48 7.09 -5.38 -4.69
N ILE A 49 6.77 -4.11 -4.94
CA ILE A 49 6.15 -3.63 -6.16
C ILE A 49 7.13 -2.73 -6.92
N SER A 50 7.13 -2.82 -8.24
CA SER A 50 7.92 -1.93 -9.08
C SER A 50 7.35 -0.51 -9.08
N GLY A 51 8.20 0.47 -9.42
CA GLY A 51 7.76 1.78 -9.89
C GLY A 51 6.99 1.69 -11.22
N GLY A 52 6.48 2.83 -11.68
CA GLY A 52 5.60 2.91 -12.84
C GLY A 52 4.12 2.73 -12.48
N PHE A 53 3.27 2.55 -13.49
CA PHE A 53 1.84 2.37 -13.30
C PHE A 53 1.49 1.00 -12.68
N GLN A 54 1.01 1.00 -11.44
CA GLN A 54 0.69 -0.20 -10.69
C GLN A 54 -0.77 -0.23 -10.24
N ALA A 55 -1.33 -1.44 -10.15
CA ALA A 55 -2.65 -1.67 -9.55
C ALA A 55 -2.49 -2.14 -8.10
N LEU A 56 -2.76 -1.24 -7.16
CA LEU A 56 -2.59 -1.47 -5.72
C LEU A 56 -3.88 -1.90 -5.04
N ARG A 57 -3.73 -2.72 -3.99
CA ARG A 57 -4.78 -2.95 -3.00
C ARG A 57 -4.61 -1.92 -1.89
N ILE A 58 -5.62 -1.07 -1.69
CA ILE A 58 -5.58 0.03 -0.71
C ILE A 58 -6.72 -0.16 0.28
N PRO A 59 -6.45 -0.23 1.60
CA PRO A 59 -7.48 -0.42 2.61
C PRO A 59 -8.43 0.77 2.75
N ALA A 60 -9.62 0.51 3.29
CA ALA A 60 -10.56 1.55 3.70
C ALA A 60 -10.00 2.31 4.92
N HIS A 61 -10.17 3.63 4.97
CA HIS A 61 -9.68 4.48 6.07
C HIS A 61 -8.25 4.18 6.54
N GLY A 62 -7.37 3.73 5.63
CA GLY A 62 -6.10 3.12 5.99
C GLY A 62 -4.90 3.73 5.29
N MET A 63 -3.72 3.27 5.71
CA MET A 63 -2.42 3.72 5.25
C MET A 63 -1.47 2.54 5.01
N LEU A 64 -0.76 2.62 3.90
CA LEU A 64 0.32 1.73 3.51
C LEU A 64 1.64 2.51 3.47
N VAL A 65 2.71 1.89 3.95
CA VAL A 65 4.07 2.43 3.80
C VAL A 65 4.91 1.42 3.05
N PHE A 66 5.56 1.92 2.01
CA PHE A 66 6.55 1.17 1.26
C PHE A 66 7.93 1.76 1.47
N GLN A 67 8.92 0.90 1.64
CA GLN A 67 10.33 1.28 1.69
C GLN A 67 11.00 0.93 0.37
N ARG A 68 11.82 1.86 -0.15
CA ARG A 68 12.64 1.56 -1.32
C ARG A 68 13.70 0.49 -0.97
N VAL A 69 13.76 -0.56 -1.78
CA VAL A 69 14.78 -1.62 -1.72
C VAL A 69 16.09 -1.12 -2.30
#